data_AF-A0A9D0VDY1-F1
#
_entry.id   AF-A0A9D0VDY1-F1
#
_cell.length_a   1.000
_cell.length_b   1.000
_cell.length_c   1.000
_cell.angle_alpha   90.00
_cell.angle_beta   90.00
_cell.angle_gamma   90.00
#
_symmetry.space_group_name_H-M   'P 1'
#
loop_
_entity.id
_entity.type
_entity.pdbx_description
1 polymer ?
#
loop_
_entity_poly.entity_id
_entity_poly.type
_entity_poly.pdbx_seq_one_letter_code
_entity_poly.pdbx_strand_id
1 'polypeptide(L)'
;MFPLTFPPPITEPAAVAESYYAYCDGAIFSMADLLLAITNGMVNQQIPYSQLPADEWRDCSGNFLRLSSYLASICPGSEPYLAAPPGISDYEPGGPNAAGLEAAARSTRGLARWYHDQGRFVPIWYDDAQAPAQAPSDLEALRHLIKPGAVLWFSHGRPTQDGGLAQLFVRNDAHNHISHMGTVVGVEHDGDRQVIGYAMYHGRNVNKLASITLGHRYEGSGQRPPLGHGSQRLVGIGALLPIAPPPEDP
;
A
#
# COMPACT_ATOMS: atom_id res chain seq x y z
N MET A 1 -20.18 -15.83 20.36
CA MET A 1 -19.08 -16.28 19.48
C MET A 1 -19.60 -16.08 18.06
N PHE A 2 -19.33 -14.91 17.46
CA PHE A 2 -19.77 -14.62 16.10
C PHE A 2 -18.80 -15.31 15.12
N PRO A 3 -19.28 -15.99 14.07
CA PRO A 3 -18.40 -16.54 13.05
C PRO A 3 -17.75 -15.37 12.31
N LEU A 4 -16.41 -15.34 12.29
CA LEU A 4 -15.65 -14.47 11.40
C LEU A 4 -15.90 -14.95 9.97
N THR A 5 -16.84 -14.32 9.28
CA THR A 5 -16.97 -14.45 7.82
C THR A 5 -15.85 -13.64 7.20
N PHE A 6 -14.86 -14.34 6.63
CA PHE A 6 -13.84 -13.69 5.81
C PHE A 6 -14.53 -12.94 4.66
N PRO A 7 -14.14 -11.68 4.36
CA PRO A 7 -14.67 -10.99 3.22
C PRO A 7 -14.33 -11.77 1.93
N PRO A 8 -15.23 -11.80 0.94
CA PRO A 8 -14.96 -12.42 -0.35
C PRO A 8 -13.72 -11.80 -1.01
N PRO A 9 -13.04 -12.53 -1.93
CA PRO A 9 -11.97 -11.96 -2.74
C PRO A 9 -12.42 -10.67 -3.41
N ILE A 10 -11.49 -9.74 -3.59
CA ILE A 10 -11.69 -8.43 -4.19
C ILE A 10 -12.33 -8.61 -5.58
N THR A 11 -13.64 -8.35 -5.69
CA THR A 11 -14.35 -8.34 -6.98
C THR A 11 -15.29 -7.13 -7.03
N GLU A 12 -14.90 -6.06 -7.74
CA GLU A 12 -15.81 -4.97 -8.13
C GLU A 12 -15.93 -4.93 -9.66
N PRO A 13 -17.17 -5.01 -10.20
CA PRO A 13 -17.71 -3.90 -11.02
C PRO A 13 -19.22 -3.68 -10.75
N ALA A 14 -19.91 -2.56 -11.06
CA ALA A 14 -19.73 -1.56 -12.10
C ALA A 14 -20.27 -0.17 -11.69
N ALA A 15 -19.43 0.59 -11.01
CA ALA A 15 -19.19 2.02 -11.21
C ALA A 15 -17.89 2.23 -10.45
N VAL A 16 -16.75 2.23 -11.15
CA VAL A 16 -15.42 2.16 -10.52
C VAL A 16 -15.32 3.28 -9.49
N ALA A 17 -15.49 2.96 -8.21
CA ALA A 17 -15.43 3.96 -7.16
C ALA A 17 -14.05 4.59 -7.19
N GLU A 18 -13.99 5.92 -7.20
CA GLU A 18 -12.74 6.67 -7.35
C GLU A 18 -11.80 6.47 -6.15
N SER A 19 -12.28 5.88 -5.05
CA SER A 19 -11.49 5.44 -3.89
C SER A 19 -12.04 4.16 -3.25
N TYR A 20 -11.27 3.56 -2.34
CA TYR A 20 -11.84 2.68 -1.32
C TYR A 20 -12.64 3.50 -0.30
N TYR A 21 -13.40 2.81 0.57
CA TYR A 21 -14.18 3.45 1.63
C TYR A 21 -13.80 2.90 3.00
N ALA A 22 -13.88 3.76 4.02
CA ALA A 22 -13.76 3.38 5.41
C ALA A 22 -15.12 3.47 6.10
N TYR A 23 -15.42 2.48 6.93
CA TYR A 23 -16.58 2.47 7.81
C TYR A 23 -16.11 2.87 9.21
N CYS A 24 -16.52 4.07 9.64
CA CYS A 24 -16.10 4.66 10.90
C CYS A 24 -17.36 5.03 11.70
N ASP A 25 -17.65 4.23 12.73
CA ASP A 25 -18.75 4.45 13.67
C ASP A 25 -20.13 4.72 13.04
N GLY A 26 -20.46 3.96 11.99
CA GLY A 26 -21.74 4.06 11.28
C GLY A 26 -21.78 5.11 10.17
N ALA A 27 -20.69 5.84 9.94
CA ALA A 27 -20.50 6.72 8.79
C ALA A 27 -19.50 6.12 7.80
N ILE A 28 -19.66 6.49 6.53
CA ILE A 28 -18.80 6.05 5.44
C ILE A 28 -18.02 7.23 4.93
N PHE A 29 -16.71 7.01 4.78
CA PHE A 29 -15.78 8.03 4.34
C PHE A 29 -15.01 7.56 3.12
N SER A 30 -14.81 8.47 2.18
CA SER A 30 -13.84 8.28 1.10
C SER A 30 -12.44 8.12 1.69
N MET A 31 -11.73 7.06 1.29
CA MET A 31 -10.32 6.91 1.64
C MET A 31 -9.47 8.03 1.05
N ALA A 32 -9.89 8.68 -0.03
CA ALA A 32 -9.14 9.82 -0.56
C ALA A 32 -9.10 10.98 0.45
N ASP A 33 -10.23 11.31 1.06
CA ASP A 33 -10.34 12.42 2.01
C ASP A 33 -9.61 12.11 3.33
N LEU A 34 -9.85 10.91 3.88
CA LEU A 34 -9.20 10.48 5.12
C LEU A 34 -7.68 10.41 4.97
N LEU A 35 -7.19 9.80 3.87
CA LEU A 35 -5.76 9.68 3.65
C LEU A 35 -5.12 11.02 3.35
N LEU A 36 -5.77 11.93 2.63
CA LEU A 36 -5.21 13.25 2.39
C LEU A 36 -4.98 14.00 3.71
N ALA A 37 -5.95 13.97 4.63
CA ALA A 37 -5.80 14.60 5.95
C ALA A 37 -4.65 13.96 6.77
N ILE A 38 -4.65 12.62 6.89
CA ILE A 38 -3.63 11.89 7.65
C ILE A 38 -2.24 12.12 7.05
N THR A 39 -2.08 11.94 5.74
CA THR A 39 -0.77 12.00 5.09
C THR A 39 -0.23 13.42 5.01
N ASN A 40 -1.06 14.45 4.91
CA ASN A 40 -0.61 15.84 5.07
C ASN A 40 -0.01 16.09 6.46
N GLY A 41 -0.66 15.59 7.52
CA GLY A 41 -0.12 15.64 8.89
C GLY A 41 1.23 14.93 9.00
N MET A 42 1.33 13.72 8.44
CA MET A 42 2.57 12.94 8.46
C MET A 42 3.70 13.54 7.62
N VAL A 43 3.40 14.16 6.48
CA VAL A 43 4.38 14.89 5.67
C VAL A 43 4.96 16.07 6.45
N ASN A 44 4.12 16.79 7.20
CA ASN A 44 4.54 17.92 8.02
C ASN A 44 5.47 17.51 9.18
N GLN A 45 5.46 16.24 9.60
CA GLN A 45 6.41 15.72 10.59
C GLN A 45 7.84 15.60 10.03
N GLN A 46 8.05 15.69 8.71
CA GLN A 46 9.38 15.63 8.09
C GLN A 46 10.20 14.38 8.49
N ILE A 47 9.55 13.22 8.51
CA ILE A 47 10.13 11.94 8.99
C ILE A 47 11.32 11.54 8.10
N PRO A 48 12.57 11.51 8.61
CA PRO A 48 13.73 11.09 7.82
C PRO A 48 13.81 9.58 7.74
N TYR A 49 14.12 9.02 6.57
CA TYR A 49 14.22 7.59 6.40
C TYR A 49 15.33 6.96 7.26
N SER A 50 15.02 5.88 7.96
CA SER A 50 16.02 5.06 8.66
C SER A 50 15.57 3.60 8.73
N GLN A 51 16.52 2.69 8.60
CA GLN A 51 16.34 1.26 8.87
C GLN A 51 17.05 0.81 10.16
N LEU A 52 17.68 1.76 10.88
CA LEU A 52 18.32 1.44 12.15
C LEU A 52 17.25 0.95 13.12
N PRO A 53 17.46 -0.18 13.82
CA PRO A 53 16.47 -0.70 14.76
C PRO A 53 16.05 0.31 15.84
N ALA A 54 16.94 1.22 16.25
CA ALA A 54 16.65 2.26 17.24
C ALA A 54 15.75 3.40 16.72
N ASP A 55 15.58 3.51 15.40
CA ASP A 55 14.83 4.57 14.71
C ASP A 55 13.48 4.03 14.20
N GLU A 56 12.79 3.21 15.01
CA GLU A 56 11.56 2.51 14.59
C GLU A 56 10.56 3.43 13.87
N TRP A 57 9.77 2.84 12.98
CA TRP A 57 8.72 3.51 12.20
C TRP A 57 9.18 4.50 11.12
N ARG A 58 10.48 4.58 10.83
CA ARG A 58 11.05 5.52 9.86
C ARG A 58 11.36 4.94 8.48
N ASP A 59 11.18 3.64 8.28
CA ASP A 59 11.29 2.99 6.95
C ASP A 59 9.93 2.96 6.21
N CYS A 60 9.87 2.31 5.05
CA CYS A 60 8.65 2.25 4.22
C CYS A 60 7.48 1.61 5.00
N SER A 61 7.74 0.45 5.61
CA SER A 61 6.79 -0.28 6.46
C SER A 61 6.42 0.50 7.70
N GLY A 62 7.37 1.23 8.28
CA GLY A 62 7.19 2.04 9.46
C GLY A 62 6.23 3.20 9.25
N ASN A 63 6.42 3.94 8.15
CA ASN A 63 5.50 5.01 7.76
C ASN A 63 4.10 4.46 7.44
N PHE A 64 4.01 3.30 6.79
CA PHE A 64 2.74 2.63 6.56
C PHE A 64 2.04 2.24 7.88
N LEU A 65 2.75 1.67 8.84
CA LEU A 65 2.19 1.26 10.14
C LEU A 65 1.73 2.47 10.96
N ARG A 66 2.47 3.58 10.91
CA ARG A 66 2.05 4.86 11.49
C ARG A 66 0.75 5.39 10.85
N LEU A 67 0.65 5.35 9.52
CA LEU A 67 -0.59 5.72 8.80
C LEU A 67 -1.75 4.81 9.21
N SER A 68 -1.52 3.50 9.29
CA SER A 68 -2.50 2.51 9.77
C SER A 68 -2.98 2.82 11.19
N SER A 69 -2.07 3.18 12.09
CA SER A 69 -2.39 3.58 13.47
C SER A 69 -3.24 4.86 13.51
N TYR A 70 -2.92 5.88 12.70
CA TYR A 70 -3.77 7.09 12.64
C TYR A 70 -5.18 6.79 12.14
N LEU A 71 -5.31 5.93 11.13
CA LEU A 71 -6.63 5.53 10.67
C LEU A 71 -7.38 4.74 11.74
N ALA A 72 -6.72 3.86 12.49
CA ALA A 72 -7.33 3.15 13.60
C ALA A 72 -7.82 4.10 14.71
N SER A 73 -7.10 5.20 14.96
CA SER A 73 -7.52 6.24 15.91
C SER A 73 -8.75 7.02 15.45
N ILE A 74 -8.89 7.28 14.15
CA ILE A 74 -10.01 8.05 13.57
C ILE A 74 -11.23 7.16 13.32
N CYS A 75 -10.98 5.87 13.05
CA CYS A 75 -12.00 4.88 12.72
C CYS A 75 -11.82 3.63 13.60
N PRO A 76 -12.18 3.68 14.91
CA PRO A 76 -11.95 2.57 15.83
C PRO A 76 -12.62 1.27 15.40
N GLY A 77 -13.80 1.33 14.78
CA GLY A 77 -14.49 0.14 14.24
C GLY A 77 -13.73 -0.59 13.11
N SER A 78 -12.72 0.06 12.51
CA SER A 78 -11.87 -0.51 11.47
C SER A 78 -10.57 -1.14 12.01
N GLU A 79 -10.26 -0.95 13.30
CA GLU A 79 -9.03 -1.43 13.96
C GLU A 79 -8.74 -2.93 13.71
N PRO A 80 -9.71 -3.88 13.79
CA PRO A 80 -9.43 -5.30 13.60
C PRO A 80 -8.88 -5.65 12.21
N TYR A 81 -9.03 -4.75 11.24
CA TYR A 81 -8.57 -4.94 9.86
C TYR A 81 -7.31 -4.15 9.51
N LEU A 82 -6.77 -3.39 10.46
CA LEU A 82 -5.60 -2.55 10.25
C LEU A 82 -4.33 -3.26 10.71
N ALA A 83 -3.20 -2.94 10.08
CA ALA A 83 -1.92 -3.59 10.35
C ALA A 83 -1.28 -3.09 11.66
N ALA A 84 -1.68 -1.91 12.13
CA ALA A 84 -1.28 -1.35 13.40
C ALA A 84 -2.51 -0.90 14.22
N PRO A 85 -2.53 -1.18 15.53
CA PRO A 85 -3.51 -0.60 16.45
C PRO A 85 -3.27 0.91 16.61
N PRO A 86 -4.22 1.66 17.20
CA PRO A 86 -4.00 3.06 17.54
C PRO A 86 -2.89 3.21 18.59
N GLY A 87 -2.16 4.32 18.54
CA GLY A 87 -1.21 4.71 19.59
C GLY A 87 0.24 4.90 19.15
N ILE A 88 0.57 4.72 17.87
CA ILE A 88 1.88 5.15 17.35
C ILE A 88 1.95 6.68 17.40
N SER A 89 2.92 7.22 18.15
CA SER A 89 3.08 8.66 18.38
C SER A 89 3.64 9.38 17.15
N ASP A 90 3.35 10.68 17.04
CA ASP A 90 3.98 11.60 16.09
C ASP A 90 5.52 11.55 16.20
N TYR A 91 6.18 11.83 15.07
CA TYR A 91 7.62 11.80 14.98
C TYR A 91 8.14 13.15 15.47
N GLU A 92 9.08 13.11 16.40
CA GLU A 92 9.70 14.29 16.96
C GLU A 92 11.20 14.29 16.63
N PRO A 93 11.70 15.28 15.85
CA PRO A 93 13.12 15.41 15.58
C PRO A 93 13.94 15.48 16.87
N GLY A 94 14.83 14.50 17.09
CA GLY A 94 15.68 14.42 18.27
C GLY A 94 14.98 13.96 19.56
N GLY A 95 13.68 13.65 19.51
CA GLY A 95 12.94 13.08 20.62
C GLY A 95 13.30 11.61 20.86
N PRO A 96 12.89 11.02 22.00
CA PRO A 96 12.89 9.58 22.17
C PRO A 96 11.85 9.04 21.18
N ASN A 97 12.30 8.65 19.98
CA ASN A 97 11.49 7.98 18.97
C ASN A 97 11.15 6.57 19.43
N ALA A 98 10.50 6.49 20.60
CA ALA A 98 10.40 5.32 21.44
C ALA A 98 9.74 4.17 20.68
N ALA A 99 10.28 2.97 20.92
CA ALA A 99 9.64 1.72 20.59
C ALA A 99 8.35 1.60 21.42
N GLY A 100 7.22 1.38 20.76
CA GLY A 100 5.91 1.33 21.38
C GLY A 100 4.89 0.67 20.46
N LEU A 101 4.21 -0.34 21.00
CA LEU A 101 3.41 -1.37 20.32
C LEU A 101 4.22 -2.17 19.29
N GLU A 102 4.54 -3.43 19.63
CA GLU A 102 5.04 -4.43 18.68
C GLU A 102 4.01 -4.58 17.55
N ALA A 103 4.17 -3.84 16.46
CA ALA A 103 3.21 -3.92 15.38
C ALA A 103 3.29 -5.29 14.70
N ALA A 104 2.13 -5.82 14.34
CA ALA A 104 2.07 -6.98 13.48
C ALA A 104 2.79 -6.65 12.17
N ALA A 105 3.76 -7.50 11.78
CA ALA A 105 4.52 -7.39 10.54
C ALA A 105 5.38 -6.10 10.38
N ARG A 106 6.54 -6.05 11.03
CA ARG A 106 7.45 -4.87 10.99
C ARG A 106 8.14 -4.59 9.64
N SER A 107 8.31 -5.58 8.76
CA SER A 107 9.01 -5.37 7.48
C SER A 107 8.05 -5.31 6.31
N THR A 108 8.41 -4.61 5.24
CA THR A 108 7.63 -4.56 3.99
C THR A 108 7.19 -5.95 3.50
N ARG A 109 8.08 -6.95 3.55
CA ARG A 109 7.76 -8.35 3.18
C ARG A 109 6.87 -9.04 4.20
N GLY A 110 7.12 -8.79 5.49
CA GLY A 110 6.26 -9.26 6.56
C GLY A 110 4.84 -8.72 6.40
N LEU A 111 4.69 -7.46 5.99
CA LEU A 111 3.39 -6.84 5.72
C LEU A 111 2.71 -7.50 4.52
N ALA A 112 3.43 -7.71 3.43
CA ALA A 112 2.87 -8.41 2.27
C ALA A 112 2.39 -9.82 2.66
N ARG A 113 3.17 -10.57 3.47
CA ARG A 113 2.75 -11.87 4.00
C ARG A 113 1.54 -11.76 4.92
N TRP A 114 1.50 -10.80 5.84
CA TRP A 114 0.33 -10.57 6.69
C TRP A 114 -0.92 -10.27 5.86
N TYR A 115 -0.82 -9.41 4.84
CA TYR A 115 -1.92 -9.17 3.90
C TYR A 115 -2.35 -10.45 3.17
N HIS A 116 -1.40 -11.30 2.77
CA HIS A 116 -1.69 -12.58 2.13
C HIS A 116 -2.42 -13.54 3.07
N ASP A 117 -1.97 -13.67 4.32
CA ASP A 117 -2.59 -14.52 5.34
C ASP A 117 -4.03 -14.06 5.67
N GLN A 118 -4.33 -12.78 5.45
CA GLN A 118 -5.67 -12.19 5.57
C GLN A 118 -6.49 -12.26 4.27
N GLY A 119 -5.98 -12.85 3.19
CA GLY A 119 -6.65 -12.93 1.88
C GLY A 119 -6.74 -11.59 1.12
N ARG A 120 -5.88 -10.62 1.44
CA ARG A 120 -5.93 -9.23 0.94
C ARG A 120 -4.74 -8.85 0.05
N PHE A 121 -3.78 -9.75 -0.14
CA PHE A 121 -2.67 -9.55 -1.06
C PHE A 121 -2.99 -10.16 -2.41
N VAL A 122 -3.06 -9.33 -3.45
CA VAL A 122 -3.22 -9.74 -4.84
C VAL A 122 -1.85 -9.64 -5.53
N PRO A 123 -1.20 -10.75 -5.90
CA PRO A 123 0.06 -10.72 -6.63
C PRO A 123 -0.14 -10.24 -8.07
N ILE A 124 0.92 -9.65 -8.65
CA ILE A 124 1.01 -9.37 -10.09
C ILE A 124 2.19 -10.16 -10.64
N TRP A 125 1.91 -11.06 -11.59
CA TRP A 125 2.91 -11.87 -12.24
C TRP A 125 3.36 -11.25 -13.57
N TYR A 126 4.61 -11.49 -13.94
CA TYR A 126 5.26 -10.90 -15.12
C TYR A 126 5.58 -11.95 -16.18
N ASP A 127 4.78 -13.03 -16.25
CA ASP A 127 5.01 -14.18 -17.14
C ASP A 127 5.05 -13.81 -18.62
N ASP A 128 4.26 -12.82 -19.04
CA ASP A 128 4.12 -12.36 -20.43
C ASP A 128 4.88 -11.05 -20.75
N ALA A 129 5.48 -10.41 -19.75
CA ALA A 129 6.20 -9.14 -19.90
C ALA A 129 7.66 -9.35 -20.33
N GLN A 130 7.91 -9.21 -21.63
CA GLN A 130 9.22 -9.44 -22.25
C GLN A 130 10.18 -8.26 -22.04
N ALA A 131 9.69 -7.02 -22.10
CA ALA A 131 10.51 -5.81 -21.93
C ALA A 131 10.31 -5.16 -20.54
N PRO A 132 11.31 -4.43 -20.01
CA PRO A 132 11.17 -3.72 -18.74
C PRO A 132 10.00 -2.74 -18.68
N ALA A 133 9.67 -2.10 -19.81
CA ALA A 133 8.60 -1.12 -19.95
C ALA A 133 7.27 -1.72 -20.42
N GLN A 134 7.20 -3.03 -20.61
CA GLN A 134 5.96 -3.72 -20.98
C GLN A 134 5.19 -4.07 -19.71
N ALA A 135 3.91 -3.71 -19.68
CA ALA A 135 3.00 -4.12 -18.61
C ALA A 135 2.59 -5.58 -18.83
N PRO A 136 2.59 -6.42 -17.79
CA PRO A 136 2.02 -7.75 -17.88
C PRO A 136 0.50 -7.70 -17.92
N SER A 137 -0.15 -8.72 -18.48
CA SER A 137 -1.62 -8.82 -18.53
C SER A 137 -2.28 -8.74 -17.15
N ASP A 138 -1.64 -9.30 -16.11
CA ASP A 138 -2.10 -9.18 -14.72
C ASP A 138 -2.22 -7.72 -14.27
N LEU A 139 -1.22 -6.88 -14.61
CA LEU A 139 -1.26 -5.47 -14.24
C LEU A 139 -2.38 -4.73 -14.99
N GLU A 140 -2.60 -5.03 -16.27
CA GLU A 140 -3.73 -4.46 -17.02
C GLU A 140 -5.07 -4.79 -16.37
N ALA A 141 -5.25 -6.07 -16.01
CA ALA A 141 -6.48 -6.54 -15.42
C ALA A 141 -6.71 -5.93 -14.03
N LEU A 142 -5.66 -5.67 -13.27
CA LEU A 142 -5.73 -5.27 -11.86
C LEU A 142 -5.54 -3.76 -11.62
N ARG A 143 -5.17 -2.95 -12.62
CA ARG A 143 -4.88 -1.51 -12.41
C ARG A 143 -6.06 -0.72 -11.84
N HIS A 144 -7.30 -1.19 -12.04
CA HIS A 144 -8.50 -0.59 -11.43
C HIS A 144 -8.52 -0.71 -9.89
N LEU A 145 -7.73 -1.59 -9.30
CA LEU A 145 -7.56 -1.73 -7.85
C LEU A 145 -6.60 -0.68 -7.27
N ILE A 146 -5.88 0.04 -8.11
CA ILE A 146 -5.01 1.15 -7.71
C ILE A 146 -5.90 2.37 -7.55
N LYS A 147 -6.33 2.64 -6.33
CA LYS A 147 -7.14 3.79 -5.94
C LYS A 147 -6.77 4.23 -4.51
N PRO A 148 -7.12 5.46 -4.07
CA PRO A 148 -6.80 5.90 -2.71
C PRO A 148 -7.25 4.87 -1.66
N GLY A 149 -6.31 4.45 -0.81
CA GLY A 149 -6.46 3.30 0.09
C GLY A 149 -5.79 2.02 -0.38
N ALA A 150 -5.32 1.94 -1.62
CA ALA A 150 -4.52 0.79 -2.07
C ALA A 150 -3.15 0.79 -1.37
N VAL A 151 -2.66 -0.40 -1.04
CA VAL A 151 -1.31 -0.65 -0.57
C VAL A 151 -0.57 -1.39 -1.68
N LEU A 152 0.55 -0.83 -2.12
CA LEU A 152 1.32 -1.34 -3.25
C LEU A 152 2.66 -1.87 -2.78
N TRP A 153 3.09 -3.00 -3.33
CA TRP A 153 4.39 -3.61 -3.06
C TRP A 153 5.23 -3.69 -4.32
N PHE A 154 6.52 -3.40 -4.20
CA PHE A 154 7.43 -3.33 -5.34
C PHE A 154 8.66 -4.22 -5.18
N SER A 155 9.14 -4.75 -6.31
CA SER A 155 10.36 -5.55 -6.43
C SER A 155 11.22 -5.09 -7.60
N HIS A 156 12.54 -5.30 -7.53
CA HIS A 156 13.42 -5.10 -8.68
C HIS A 156 13.33 -6.22 -9.72
N GLY A 157 12.89 -7.41 -9.31
CA GLY A 157 12.78 -8.59 -10.16
C GLY A 157 11.49 -8.63 -10.98
N ARG A 158 11.28 -9.75 -11.67
CA ARG A 158 10.07 -10.08 -12.43
C ARG A 158 9.54 -11.41 -11.88
N PRO A 159 8.64 -11.37 -10.88
CA PRO A 159 8.10 -12.60 -10.33
C PRO A 159 7.21 -13.29 -11.38
N THR A 160 7.31 -14.61 -11.44
CA THR A 160 6.49 -15.47 -12.31
C THR A 160 5.54 -16.30 -11.46
N GLN A 161 4.40 -16.69 -12.04
CA GLN A 161 3.42 -17.51 -11.35
C GLN A 161 4.03 -18.84 -10.88
N ASP A 162 4.85 -19.48 -11.72
CA ASP A 162 5.55 -20.74 -11.41
C ASP A 162 6.51 -20.63 -10.22
N GLY A 163 7.08 -19.45 -9.99
CA GLY A 163 7.92 -19.18 -8.82
C GLY A 163 7.14 -19.06 -7.51
N GLY A 164 5.82 -18.90 -7.58
CA GLY A 164 4.91 -18.80 -6.45
C GLY A 164 5.12 -17.57 -5.55
N LEU A 165 4.33 -17.42 -4.50
CA LEU A 165 4.41 -16.26 -3.59
C LEU A 165 5.67 -16.24 -2.72
N ALA A 166 6.28 -17.40 -2.46
CA ALA A 166 7.45 -17.50 -1.59
C ALA A 166 8.60 -16.59 -2.05
N GLN A 167 8.80 -16.46 -3.38
CA GLN A 167 9.83 -15.61 -3.97
C GLN A 167 9.69 -14.12 -3.57
N LEU A 168 8.47 -13.66 -3.28
CA LEU A 168 8.19 -12.27 -2.92
C LEU A 168 8.51 -11.99 -1.44
N PHE A 169 8.38 -13.01 -0.57
CA PHE A 169 8.44 -12.85 0.89
C PHE A 169 9.80 -13.16 1.52
N VAL A 170 10.72 -13.79 0.78
CA VAL A 170 12.07 -14.15 1.28
C VAL A 170 13.00 -12.95 1.41
N ARG A 171 13.99 -13.05 2.31
CA ARG A 171 15.03 -12.03 2.53
C ARG A 171 16.35 -12.53 1.90
N ASN A 172 16.90 -11.77 0.95
CA ASN A 172 18.30 -11.79 0.51
C ASN A 172 18.81 -12.84 -0.51
N ASP A 173 17.97 -13.52 -1.30
CA ASP A 173 18.47 -14.46 -2.32
C ASP A 173 17.72 -14.38 -3.67
N ALA A 174 16.43 -14.08 -3.67
CA ALA A 174 15.66 -13.89 -4.89
C ALA A 174 15.73 -12.45 -5.40
N HIS A 175 16.01 -12.25 -6.69
CA HIS A 175 15.87 -10.95 -7.35
C HIS A 175 14.42 -10.42 -7.28
N ASN A 176 13.46 -11.32 -7.03
CA ASN A 176 12.02 -11.05 -7.03
C ASN A 176 11.45 -10.67 -5.66
N HIS A 177 12.27 -10.57 -4.60
CA HIS A 177 11.74 -10.21 -3.28
C HIS A 177 11.17 -8.79 -3.25
N ILE A 178 10.19 -8.56 -2.38
CA ILE A 178 9.63 -7.23 -2.15
C ILE A 178 10.63 -6.38 -1.36
N SER A 179 10.96 -5.21 -1.89
CA SER A 179 11.93 -4.27 -1.33
C SER A 179 11.35 -2.92 -0.96
N HIS A 180 10.14 -2.60 -1.43
CA HIS A 180 9.51 -1.31 -1.20
C HIS A 180 7.98 -1.41 -1.14
N MET A 181 7.33 -0.44 -0.49
CA MET A 181 5.88 -0.31 -0.46
C MET A 181 5.44 1.15 -0.25
N GLY A 182 4.19 1.42 -0.55
CA GLY A 182 3.53 2.66 -0.18
C GLY A 182 2.01 2.56 -0.23
N THR A 183 1.34 3.62 0.20
CA THR A 183 -0.11 3.75 0.18
C THR A 183 -0.53 4.75 -0.89
N VAL A 184 -1.46 4.37 -1.76
CA VAL A 184 -2.02 5.27 -2.76
C VAL A 184 -2.91 6.29 -2.07
N VAL A 185 -2.67 7.57 -2.38
CA VAL A 185 -3.43 8.71 -1.83
C VAL A 185 -4.17 9.50 -2.92
N GLY A 186 -3.89 9.23 -4.19
CA GLY A 186 -4.51 9.88 -5.34
C GLY A 186 -4.22 9.11 -6.62
N VAL A 187 -5.07 9.28 -7.63
CA VAL A 187 -4.96 8.61 -8.93
C VAL A 187 -5.26 9.56 -10.07
N GLU A 188 -4.65 9.30 -11.23
CA GLU A 188 -4.88 9.97 -12.50
C GLU A 188 -5.48 8.95 -13.46
N HIS A 189 -6.58 9.32 -14.12
CA HIS A 189 -7.28 8.46 -15.06
C HIS A 189 -7.23 9.01 -16.50
N ASP A 190 -7.30 8.13 -17.49
CA ASP A 190 -7.58 8.51 -18.88
C ASP A 190 -9.09 8.67 -19.14
N GLY A 191 -9.44 8.93 -20.41
CA GLY A 191 -10.83 9.08 -20.85
C GLY A 191 -11.69 7.82 -20.68
N ASP A 192 -11.07 6.65 -20.57
CA ASP A 192 -11.72 5.35 -20.36
C ASP A 192 -11.78 4.97 -18.86
N ARG A 193 -11.47 5.94 -17.98
CA ARG A 193 -11.37 5.78 -16.51
C ARG A 193 -10.37 4.73 -16.07
N GLN A 194 -9.33 4.50 -16.87
CA GLN A 194 -8.25 3.59 -16.52
C GLN A 194 -7.14 4.34 -15.81
N VAL A 195 -6.54 3.71 -14.81
CA VAL A 195 -5.47 4.33 -14.01
C VAL A 195 -4.22 4.48 -14.87
N ILE A 196 -3.88 5.71 -15.21
CA ILE A 196 -2.65 6.06 -15.96
C ILE A 196 -1.55 6.61 -15.07
N GLY A 197 -1.86 6.93 -13.82
CA GLY A 197 -0.86 7.26 -12.81
C GLY A 197 -1.43 7.37 -11.41
N TYR A 198 -0.55 7.48 -10.42
CA TYR A 198 -0.95 7.64 -9.03
C TYR A 198 0.03 8.44 -8.19
N ALA A 199 -0.49 8.96 -7.07
CA ALA A 199 0.23 9.58 -5.98
C ALA A 199 0.32 8.59 -4.81
N MET A 200 1.51 8.47 -4.22
CA MET A 200 1.78 7.49 -3.17
C MET A 200 2.49 8.13 -1.98
N TYR A 201 1.98 7.89 -0.77
CA TYR A 201 2.68 8.19 0.46
C TYR A 201 3.53 7.00 0.91
N HIS A 202 4.81 7.25 1.19
CA HIS A 202 5.76 6.23 1.65
C HIS A 202 6.99 6.83 2.31
N GLY A 203 7.68 6.01 3.11
CA GLY A 203 9.08 6.24 3.46
C GLY A 203 9.96 6.02 2.23
N ARG A 204 10.90 6.94 1.96
CA ARG A 204 11.66 6.94 0.70
C ARG A 204 12.98 6.17 0.81
N ASN A 205 14.08 6.90 0.97
CA ASN A 205 15.42 6.33 1.11
C ASN A 205 16.23 7.20 2.08
N VAL A 206 17.40 6.73 2.50
CA VAL A 206 18.24 7.33 3.56
C VAL A 206 18.54 8.83 3.42
N ASN A 207 18.38 9.40 2.23
CA ASN A 207 18.64 10.83 1.95
C ASN A 207 17.35 11.64 1.69
N LYS A 208 16.18 11.07 1.97
CA LYS A 208 14.87 11.65 1.67
C LYS A 208 13.93 11.48 2.86
N LEU A 209 13.08 12.48 3.04
CA LEU A 209 11.99 12.44 4.00
C LEU A 209 10.84 11.59 3.45
N ALA A 210 10.01 11.03 4.33
CA ALA A 210 8.73 10.48 3.94
C ALA A 210 7.90 11.57 3.25
N SER A 211 7.32 11.24 2.09
CA SER A 211 6.56 12.22 1.32
C SER A 211 5.54 11.54 0.43
N ILE A 212 4.59 12.33 -0.06
CA ILE A 212 3.79 11.95 -1.22
C ILE A 212 4.68 12.11 -2.46
N THR A 213 4.85 11.04 -3.23
CA THR A 213 5.53 11.11 -4.53
C THR A 213 4.54 10.99 -5.67
N LEU A 214 4.82 11.77 -6.71
CA LEU A 214 4.11 11.74 -8.00
C LEU A 214 5.02 11.07 -9.04
N GLY A 215 4.46 10.75 -10.21
CA GLY A 215 5.22 10.25 -11.36
C GLY A 215 5.31 8.73 -11.45
N HIS A 216 4.44 8.02 -10.73
CA HIS A 216 4.15 6.62 -10.99
C HIS A 216 3.14 6.55 -12.14
N ARG A 217 3.60 6.22 -13.34
CA ARG A 217 2.80 6.30 -14.56
C ARG A 217 2.75 4.98 -15.29
N TYR A 218 1.62 4.72 -15.92
CA TYR A 218 1.38 3.58 -16.78
C TYR A 218 2.32 3.62 -17.99
N GLU A 219 2.35 4.76 -18.69
CA GLU A 219 3.40 5.05 -19.68
C GLU A 219 4.50 5.90 -19.04
N GLY A 220 5.70 5.32 -18.91
CA GLY A 220 6.87 5.98 -18.36
C GLY A 220 7.75 6.63 -19.44
N SER A 221 8.58 7.59 -19.04
CA SER A 221 9.71 8.01 -19.87
C SER A 221 10.86 6.99 -19.77
N GLY A 222 11.28 6.43 -20.90
CA GLY A 222 12.39 5.47 -20.99
C GLY A 222 12.01 4.02 -20.63
N GLN A 223 12.96 3.23 -20.12
CA GLN A 223 12.77 1.80 -19.79
C GLN A 223 12.19 1.52 -18.38
N ARG A 224 11.37 2.43 -17.85
CA ARG A 224 10.79 2.25 -16.51
C ARG A 224 9.60 1.29 -16.55
N PRO A 225 9.40 0.47 -15.52
CA PRO A 225 8.22 -0.39 -15.45
C PRO A 225 6.92 0.42 -15.35
N PRO A 226 5.85 0.00 -16.06
CA PRO A 226 4.52 0.60 -15.93
C PRO A 226 4.05 0.58 -14.49
N LEU A 227 3.54 1.73 -14.03
CA LEU A 227 3.02 1.94 -12.67
C LEU A 227 4.05 1.55 -11.57
N GLY A 228 5.33 1.54 -11.91
CA GLY A 228 6.41 1.15 -10.99
C GLY A 228 6.89 2.27 -10.07
N HIS A 229 7.91 1.95 -9.26
CA HIS A 229 8.67 2.91 -8.47
C HIS A 229 10.13 2.96 -8.94
N GLY A 230 10.46 3.93 -9.80
CA GLY A 230 11.80 4.03 -10.38
C GLY A 230 12.10 2.83 -11.30
N SER A 231 13.01 1.94 -10.87
CA SER A 231 13.31 0.68 -11.57
C SER A 231 12.57 -0.53 -11.00
N GLN A 232 11.77 -0.34 -9.96
CA GLN A 232 11.00 -1.41 -9.31
C GLN A 232 9.65 -1.57 -9.98
N ARG A 233 9.23 -2.83 -10.14
CA ARG A 233 7.96 -3.29 -10.65
C ARG A 233 6.92 -3.37 -9.56
N LEU A 234 5.67 -3.06 -9.87
CA LEU A 234 4.54 -3.30 -9.00
C LEU A 234 4.23 -4.81 -9.01
N VAL A 235 4.40 -5.48 -7.87
CA VAL A 235 4.30 -6.94 -7.77
C VAL A 235 3.20 -7.41 -6.82
N GLY A 236 2.51 -6.47 -6.17
CA GLY A 236 1.38 -6.79 -5.32
C GLY A 236 0.52 -5.57 -5.02
N ILE A 237 -0.78 -5.80 -4.92
CA ILE A 237 -1.79 -4.82 -4.55
C ILE A 237 -2.60 -5.37 -3.36
N GLY A 238 -2.98 -4.50 -2.45
CA GLY A 238 -3.95 -4.77 -1.40
C GLY A 238 -4.75 -3.51 -1.10
N ALA A 239 -5.74 -3.59 -0.22
CA ALA A 239 -6.52 -2.44 0.24
C ALA A 239 -6.29 -2.25 1.74
N LEU A 240 -6.10 -1.00 2.19
CA LEU A 240 -5.75 -0.67 3.58
C LEU A 240 -6.85 -1.07 4.58
N LEU A 241 -8.10 -1.05 4.12
CA LEU A 241 -9.25 -1.68 4.76
C LEU A 241 -9.84 -2.76 3.83
N PRO A 242 -10.59 -3.74 4.35
CA PRO A 242 -11.34 -4.66 3.52
C PRO A 242 -12.28 -3.87 2.61
N ILE A 243 -12.44 -4.33 1.38
CA ILE A 243 -13.42 -3.75 0.46
C ILE A 243 -14.79 -4.19 0.97
N ALA A 244 -15.45 -3.33 1.72
CA ALA A 244 -16.89 -3.44 1.88
C ALA A 244 -17.54 -2.76 0.66
N PRO A 245 -18.57 -3.36 0.04
CA PRO A 245 -19.35 -2.66 -0.97
C PRO A 245 -19.88 -1.35 -0.36
N PRO A 246 -20.03 -0.25 -1.12
CA PRO A 246 -20.76 0.91 -0.63
C PRO A 246 -22.15 0.44 -0.15
N PRO A 247 -22.72 1.03 0.91
CA PRO A 247 -24.09 0.69 1.29
C PRO A 247 -24.99 0.96 0.09
N GLU A 248 -25.96 0.08 -0.14
CA GLU A 248 -27.04 0.38 -1.06
C GLU A 248 -27.78 1.61 -0.51
N ASP A 249 -27.95 2.65 -1.33
CA ASP A 249 -28.84 3.77 -0.96
C ASP A 249 -30.22 3.18 -0.62
N PRO A 250 -30.85 3.60 0.49
CA PRO A 250 -32.13 3.06 0.93
C PRO A 250 -33.30 3.36 -0.03
#